data_AF-A0A850WW17-F1
#
_entry.id   AF-A0A850WW17-F1
#
_cell.length_a   1.000
_cell.length_b   1.000
_cell.length_c   1.000
_cell.angle_alpha   90.00
_cell.angle_beta   90.00
_cell.angle_gamma   90.00
#
_symmetry.space_group_name_H-M   'P 1'
#
loop_
_entity.id
_entity.type
_entity.pdbx_description
1 polymer ?
#
loop_
_entity_poly.entity_id
_entity_poly.type
_entity_poly.pdbx_seq_one_letter_code
_entity_poly.pdbx_strand_id
1 'polypeptide(L)'
;GICGSCAMNIAGGNTLACIKRIDPDLNKVTKIYPLPHMYVVKDLVPVSVRFHQPGTKADTILGSVGLRLGWKGQCWEDGLYECILCACCSTSCPSYWWNGDKYLGPAVLMQ
;
A
#
# COMPACT_ATOMS: atom_id res chain seq x y z
N GLY A 1 9.83 0.53 8.42
CA GLY A 1 9.39 -0.60 7.59
C GLY A 1 9.39 -0.16 6.15
N ILE A 2 10.34 -0.64 5.35
CA ILE A 2 10.64 -0.08 4.03
C ILE A 2 10.22 -0.99 2.87
N CYS A 3 10.29 -2.30 3.05
CA CYS A 3 9.97 -3.26 1.99
C CYS A 3 8.46 -3.50 1.78
N GLY A 4 7.60 -3.03 2.68
CA GLY A 4 6.15 -3.19 2.57
C GLY A 4 5.60 -4.61 2.83
N SER A 5 6.46 -5.62 3.03
CA SER A 5 6.05 -7.04 3.05
C SER A 5 5.25 -7.47 4.29
N CYS A 6 5.44 -6.81 5.42
CA CYS A 6 4.80 -7.16 6.70
C CYS A 6 3.49 -6.40 6.96
N ALA A 7 2.76 -6.08 5.89
CA ALA A 7 1.48 -5.42 5.96
C ALA A 7 0.40 -6.39 6.44
N MET A 8 -0.30 -6.03 7.51
CA MET A 8 -1.37 -6.81 8.11
C MET A 8 -2.31 -5.92 8.92
N ASN A 9 -3.47 -6.45 9.32
CA ASN A 9 -4.39 -5.72 10.19
C ASN A 9 -4.08 -6.03 11.66
N ILE A 10 -3.66 -5.02 12.41
CA ILE A 10 -3.31 -5.14 13.83
C ILE A 10 -4.25 -4.25 14.64
N ALA A 11 -4.99 -4.85 15.56
CA ALA A 11 -5.97 -4.16 16.41
C ALA A 11 -6.99 -3.30 15.63
N GLY A 12 -7.40 -3.77 14.45
CA GLY A 12 -8.39 -3.11 13.59
C GLY A 12 -7.78 -2.14 12.55
N GLY A 13 -6.51 -1.78 12.66
CA GLY A 13 -5.83 -0.89 11.72
C GLY A 13 -4.86 -1.63 10.79
N ASN A 14 -4.89 -1.30 9.50
CA ASN A 14 -3.89 -1.79 8.54
C ASN A 14 -2.55 -1.08 8.79
N THR A 15 -1.52 -1.85 9.12
CA THR A 15 -0.20 -1.28 9.46
C THR A 15 0.91 -2.27 9.14
N LEU A 16 2.15 -1.79 9.23
CA LEU A 16 3.34 -2.62 9.09
C LEU A 16 3.72 -3.18 10.46
N ALA A 17 3.72 -4.51 10.58
CA ALA A 17 4.03 -5.17 11.84
C ALA A 17 5.41 -4.79 12.40
N CYS A 18 6.41 -4.62 11.54
CA CYS A 18 7.79 -4.32 11.96
C CYS A 18 7.97 -2.96 12.65
N ILE A 19 7.03 -2.02 12.50
CA ILE A 19 7.08 -0.70 13.15
C ILE A 19 5.93 -0.48 14.14
N LYS A 20 4.99 -1.43 14.21
CA LYS A 20 3.88 -1.34 15.15
C LYS A 20 4.36 -1.79 16.52
N ARG A 21 4.49 -0.84 17.45
CA ARG A 21 4.81 -1.12 18.85
C ARG A 21 3.71 -1.98 19.47
N ILE A 22 4.10 -3.01 20.21
CA ILE A 22 3.21 -3.87 20.99
C ILE A 22 2.59 -3.04 22.11
N ASP A 23 1.28 -3.19 22.33
CA ASP A 23 0.57 -2.52 23.42
C ASP A 23 1.13 -3.03 24.77
N PRO A 24 1.60 -2.15 25.68
CA PRO A 24 2.14 -2.56 26.96
C PRO A 24 1.07 -3.07 27.93
N ASP A 25 -0.22 -2.81 27.68
CA ASP A 25 -1.31 -3.31 28.52
C ASP A 25 -1.59 -4.79 28.24
N LEU A 26 -1.15 -5.65 29.15
CA LEU A 26 -1.32 -7.11 29.05
C LEU A 26 -2.78 -7.56 29.20
N ASN A 27 -3.68 -6.71 29.69
CA ASN A 27 -5.10 -7.04 29.80
C ASN A 27 -5.82 -6.89 28.45
N LYS A 28 -5.18 -6.25 27.47
CA LYS A 28 -5.77 -5.97 26.17
C LYS A 28 -5.27 -6.96 25.13
N VAL A 29 -6.17 -7.83 24.69
CA VAL A 29 -5.87 -8.81 23.63
C VAL A 29 -5.71 -8.09 22.29
N THR A 30 -4.50 -8.12 21.73
CA THR A 30 -4.23 -7.60 20.38
C THR A 30 -4.58 -8.65 19.33
N LYS A 31 -5.58 -8.35 18.50
CA LYS A 31 -6.00 -9.22 17.40
C LYS A 31 -5.19 -8.90 16.15
N ILE A 32 -4.69 -9.94 15.48
CA ILE A 32 -3.92 -9.84 14.24
C ILE A 32 -4.68 -10.61 13.17
N TYR A 33 -4.97 -9.94 12.06
CA TYR A 33 -5.66 -10.49 10.90
C TYR A 33 -4.83 -10.23 9.64
N PRO A 34 -4.97 -11.06 8.59
CA PRO A 34 -4.44 -10.72 7.27
C PRO A 34 -5.09 -9.42 6.76
N LEU A 35 -4.50 -8.85 5.72
CA LEU A 35 -5.10 -7.68 5.07
C LEU A 35 -6.54 -7.99 4.62
N PRO A 36 -7.50 -7.11 4.91
CA PRO A 36 -8.90 -7.36 4.62
C PRO A 36 -9.16 -7.43 3.12
N HIS A 37 -10.18 -8.21 2.75
CA HIS A 37 -10.65 -8.35 1.38
C HIS A 37 -9.57 -8.79 0.37
N MET A 38 -8.59 -9.56 0.85
CA MET A 38 -7.62 -10.27 0.01
C MET A 38 -7.80 -11.78 0.18
N TYR A 39 -7.54 -12.54 -0.88
CA TYR A 39 -7.53 -14.00 -0.80
C TYR A 39 -6.32 -14.44 0.03
N VAL A 40 -6.52 -15.27 1.06
CA VAL A 40 -5.45 -15.71 1.95
C VAL A 40 -4.90 -17.04 1.46
N VAL A 41 -3.60 -17.13 1.22
CA VAL A 41 -2.94 -18.41 0.91
C VAL A 41 -2.94 -19.29 2.15
N LYS A 42 -2.36 -18.77 3.23
CA LYS A 42 -2.16 -19.43 4.51
C LYS A 42 -1.84 -18.40 5.59
N ASP A 43 -2.37 -18.61 6.79
CA ASP A 43 -2.13 -17.76 7.97
C ASP A 43 -2.39 -16.26 7.69
N LEU A 44 -1.34 -15.44 7.77
CA LEU A 44 -1.37 -14.00 7.54
C LEU A 44 -0.87 -13.59 6.15
N VAL A 45 -0.69 -14.55 5.24
CA VAL A 45 -0.13 -14.31 3.90
C VAL A 45 -1.26 -14.19 2.88
N PRO A 46 -1.67 -12.96 2.50
CA PRO A 46 -2.56 -12.75 1.38
C PRO A 46 -1.83 -13.03 0.06
N VAL A 47 -2.59 -13.47 -0.93
CA VAL A 47 -2.16 -13.58 -2.32
C VAL A 47 -1.95 -12.19 -2.90
N SER A 48 -0.75 -11.93 -3.44
CA SER A 48 -0.32 -10.61 -3.94
C SER A 48 -0.60 -10.35 -5.43
N VAL A 49 -1.59 -10.98 -6.08
CA VAL A 49 -1.69 -10.93 -7.57
C VAL A 49 -2.20 -9.60 -8.18
N ARG A 50 -2.66 -8.60 -7.41
CA ARG A 50 -3.29 -7.40 -8.02
C ARG A 50 -2.42 -6.14 -8.10
N PHE A 51 -1.31 -6.05 -7.35
CA PHE A 51 -0.44 -4.87 -7.41
C PHE A 51 0.58 -4.94 -8.55
N HIS A 52 0.72 -6.10 -9.17
CA HIS A 52 1.69 -6.38 -10.22
C HIS A 52 0.94 -6.73 -11.51
N GLN A 53 0.10 -5.82 -12.01
CA GLN A 53 -0.12 -5.77 -13.46
C GLN A 53 0.91 -4.79 -14.02
N PRO A 54 2.04 -5.28 -14.56
CA PRO A 54 2.96 -4.43 -15.28
C PRO A 54 2.25 -3.89 -16.54
N GLY A 55 1.92 -2.60 -16.51
CA GLY A 55 1.82 -1.74 -17.68
C GLY A 55 0.72 -2.04 -18.70
N THR A 56 -0.48 -1.48 -18.51
CA THR A 56 -1.39 -1.30 -19.67
C THR A 56 -2.03 0.08 -19.85
N LYS A 57 -1.81 1.10 -19.00
CA LYS A 57 -2.40 2.44 -19.26
C LYS A 57 -1.63 3.68 -18.78
N ALA A 58 -0.41 3.56 -18.28
CA ALA A 58 0.42 4.72 -17.99
C ALA A 58 1.67 4.64 -18.88
N ASP A 59 1.52 5.09 -20.13
CA ASP A 59 2.66 5.48 -20.94
C ASP A 59 3.30 6.71 -20.29
N THR A 60 4.07 6.51 -19.23
CA THR A 60 4.94 7.56 -18.71
C THR A 60 6.13 7.61 -19.65
N ILE A 61 5.93 8.29 -20.77
CA ILE A 61 7.00 8.77 -21.65
C ILE A 61 7.81 9.72 -20.78
N LEU A 62 8.91 9.23 -20.19
CA LEU A 62 9.89 10.10 -19.57
C LEU A 62 10.46 10.94 -20.71
N GLY A 63 9.88 12.13 -20.91
CA GLY A 63 10.30 13.07 -21.93
C GLY A 63 11.80 13.29 -21.78
N SER A 64 12.55 12.78 -22.74
CA SER A 64 14.00 12.93 -22.85
C SER A 64 14.35 14.38 -23.17
N VAL A 65 14.16 15.27 -22.21
CA VAL A 65 14.59 16.66 -22.27
C VAL A 65 15.13 17.00 -20.89
N GLY A 66 16.43 17.28 -20.81
CA GLY A 66 17.15 17.59 -19.57
C GLY A 66 16.69 18.89 -18.92
N LEU A 67 15.44 18.93 -18.46
CA LEU A 67 14.89 19.99 -17.62
C LEU A 67 15.26 19.65 -16.17
N ARG A 68 16.25 20.36 -15.63
CA ARG A 68 16.41 20.41 -14.16
C ARG A 68 15.17 21.09 -13.60
N LEU A 69 14.27 20.31 -13.01
CA LEU A 69 13.19 20.84 -12.18
C LEU A 69 13.87 21.65 -11.06
N GLY A 70 13.56 22.96 -10.99
CA GLY A 70 14.05 23.81 -9.89
C GLY A 70 13.49 23.33 -8.54
N TRP A 71 13.95 23.91 -7.43
CA TRP A 71 13.55 23.51 -6.06
C TRP A 71 12.03 23.30 -5.88
N LYS A 72 11.20 24.19 -6.44
CA LYS A 72 9.72 24.08 -6.39
C LYS A 72 9.16 22.86 -7.13
N GLY A 73 9.86 22.39 -8.16
CA GLY A 73 9.51 21.20 -8.93
C GLY A 73 9.91 19.89 -8.25
N GLN A 74 10.72 19.91 -7.18
CA GLN A 74 11.03 18.70 -6.40
C GLN A 74 10.03 18.51 -5.26
N CYS A 75 9.60 19.60 -4.63
CA CYS A 75 8.68 19.58 -3.49
C CYS A 75 7.28 19.00 -3.78
N TRP A 76 6.83 18.90 -5.04
CA TRP A 76 5.53 18.30 -5.38
C TRP A 76 5.62 16.78 -5.60
N GLU A 77 6.81 16.28 -5.91
CA GLU A 77 7.09 14.85 -6.08
C GLU A 77 7.31 14.19 -4.71
N ASP A 78 7.79 14.97 -3.73
CA ASP A 78 7.90 14.60 -2.32
C ASP A 78 6.52 14.17 -1.78
N GLY A 79 6.41 12.89 -1.41
CA GLY A 79 5.16 12.23 -1.00
C GLY A 79 4.62 11.18 -1.96
N LEU A 80 4.92 11.26 -3.27
CA LEU A 80 4.44 10.32 -4.29
C LEU A 80 5.36 9.10 -4.42
N TYR A 81 6.67 9.32 -4.57
CA TYR A 81 7.65 8.25 -4.75
C TYR A 81 7.95 7.44 -3.47
N GLU A 82 7.52 7.94 -2.32
CA GLU A 82 7.72 7.31 -1.01
C GLU A 82 6.82 6.08 -0.81
N CYS A 83 5.88 5.84 -1.73
CA CYS A 83 4.99 4.67 -1.69
C CYS A 83 5.77 3.36 -1.82
N ILE A 84 5.80 2.57 -0.74
CA ILE A 84 6.47 1.27 -0.68
C ILE A 84 5.60 0.08 -1.16
N LEU A 85 4.46 0.36 -1.79
CA LEU A 85 3.53 -0.66 -2.32
C LEU A 85 3.09 -1.72 -1.29
N CYS A 86 2.83 -1.30 -0.04
CA CYS A 86 2.45 -2.20 1.06
C CYS A 86 0.97 -2.63 1.08
N ALA A 87 0.14 -2.18 0.12
CA ALA A 87 -1.29 -2.49 0.04
C ALA A 87 -2.21 -2.02 1.19
N CYS A 88 -1.68 -1.45 2.27
CA CYS A 88 -2.47 -1.03 3.44
C CYS A 88 -3.58 -0.02 3.10
N CYS A 89 -3.30 0.93 2.21
CA CYS A 89 -4.27 1.95 1.79
C CYS A 89 -5.40 1.36 0.94
N SER A 90 -5.08 0.50 -0.04
CA SER A 90 -6.09 -0.14 -0.88
C SER A 90 -6.99 -1.07 -0.07
N THR A 91 -6.38 -1.85 0.81
CA THR A 91 -7.13 -2.75 1.70
C THR A 91 -7.82 -1.99 2.84
N SER A 92 -7.54 -0.70 3.07
CA SER A 92 -8.35 0.09 4.01
C SER A 92 -9.61 0.68 3.36
N CYS A 93 -9.70 0.68 2.03
CA CYS A 93 -10.75 1.36 1.30
C CYS A 93 -11.94 0.43 1.03
N PRO A 94 -13.14 0.69 1.59
CA PRO A 94 -14.31 -0.14 1.31
C PRO A 94 -14.70 -0.15 -0.18
N SER A 95 -14.44 0.94 -0.91
CA SER A 95 -14.67 0.98 -2.37
C SER A 95 -13.80 -0.02 -3.13
N TYR A 96 -12.58 -0.25 -2.66
CA TYR A 96 -11.68 -1.28 -3.20
C TYR A 96 -12.13 -2.69 -2.84
N TRP A 97 -12.80 -2.86 -1.69
CA TRP A 97 -13.40 -4.14 -1.35
C TRP A 97 -14.53 -4.47 -2.31
N TRP A 98 -15.51 -3.58 -2.44
CA TRP A 98 -16.68 -3.85 -3.28
C TRP A 98 -16.40 -3.89 -4.78
N ASN A 99 -15.44 -3.10 -5.26
CA ASN A 99 -15.18 -2.92 -6.68
C ASN A 99 -13.70 -3.09 -7.05
N GLY A 100 -12.97 -4.01 -6.40
CA GLY A 100 -11.54 -4.23 -6.66
C GLY A 100 -11.19 -4.65 -8.09
N ASP A 101 -12.19 -5.02 -8.89
CA ASP A 101 -12.03 -5.38 -10.30
C ASP A 101 -12.11 -4.14 -11.24
N LYS A 102 -12.75 -3.05 -10.79
CA LYS A 102 -12.95 -1.81 -11.57
C LYS A 102 -12.17 -0.63 -10.99
N TYR A 103 -12.12 -0.54 -9.66
CA TYR A 103 -11.39 0.49 -8.94
C TYR A 103 -9.96 0.01 -8.68
N LEU A 104 -9.00 0.67 -9.32
CA LEU A 104 -7.57 0.34 -9.24
C LEU A 104 -7.02 0.44 -7.81
N GLY A 105 -7.62 1.28 -6.98
CA GLY A 105 -7.20 1.51 -5.60
C GLY A 105 -6.27 2.71 -5.44
N PRO A 106 -6.20 3.27 -4.22
CA PRO A 106 -5.42 4.47 -3.92
C PRO A 106 -3.93 4.31 -4.20
N ALA A 107 -3.34 3.14 -3.95
CA ALA A 107 -1.91 2.91 -4.18
C ALA A 107 -1.53 3.06 -5.65
N VAL A 108 -2.39 2.58 -6.56
CA VAL A 108 -2.15 2.60 -8.00
C VAL A 108 -2.45 3.97 -8.60
N LEU A 109 -3.46 4.67 -8.07
CA LEU A 109 -3.82 6.03 -8.51
C LEU A 109 -2.82 7.12 -8.09
N MET A 110 -1.91 6.79 -7.17
CA MET A 110 -0.88 7.68 -6.67
C MET A 110 0.42 7.62 -7.50
N GLN A 111 0.56 6.62 -8.37
CA GLN A 111 1.72 6.45 -9.26
C GLN A 111 1.60 7.28 -10.53
#